data_AF-A0A2K3JW84-F1
#
_entry.id   AF-A0A2K3JW84-F1
#
_cell.length_a   1.000
_cell.length_b   1.000
_cell.length_c   1.000
_cell.angle_alpha   90.00
_cell.angle_beta   90.00
_cell.angle_gamma   90.00
#
_symmetry.space_group_name_H-M   'P 1'
#
loop_
_entity.id
_entity.type
_entity.pdbx_description
1 polymer ?
#
loop_
_entity_poly.entity_id
_entity_poly.type
_entity_poly.pdbx_seq_one_letter_code
_entity_poly.pdbx_strand_id
1 'polypeptide(L)'
;MTASTVVEKILRSMTSKFDYVVCSIEESRDVTAMSIDELQSSLLVHEGRMKNHKAREEEQALKVSNLGRGNSNSNRGRGRGSSRGRGRGRTNSNTSK
;
A
#
# COMPACT_ATOMS: atom_id res chain seq x y z
N MET A 1 29.98 -30.10 -13.81
CA MET A 1 28.74 -29.30 -13.76
C MET A 1 29.02 -28.00 -14.48
N THR A 2 28.18 -27.61 -15.43
CA THR A 2 28.28 -26.30 -16.10
C THR A 2 27.43 -25.28 -15.35
N ALA A 3 27.72 -23.99 -15.50
CA ALA A 3 26.96 -22.92 -14.86
C ALA A 3 25.45 -23.01 -15.18
N SER A 4 25.10 -23.31 -16.43
CA SER A 4 23.71 -23.53 -16.87
C SER A 4 22.99 -24.64 -16.07
N THR A 5 23.64 -25.79 -15.86
CA THR A 5 23.05 -26.89 -15.07
C THR A 5 22.84 -26.53 -13.60
N VAL A 6 23.60 -25.57 -13.06
CA VAL A 6 23.41 -25.08 -11.69
C VAL A 6 22.22 -24.14 -11.63
N VAL A 7 22.10 -23.21 -12.58
CA VAL A 7 20.95 -22.29 -12.70
C VAL A 7 19.64 -23.07 -12.83
N GLU A 8 19.58 -24.06 -13.72
CA GLU A 8 18.41 -24.93 -13.89
C GLU A 8 18.06 -25.70 -12.61
N LYS A 9 19.07 -26.22 -11.90
CA LYS A 9 18.84 -26.91 -10.63
C LYS A 9 18.30 -25.97 -9.57
N ILE A 10 18.81 -24.75 -9.49
CA ILE A 10 18.32 -23.73 -8.55
C ILE A 10 16.85 -23.46 -8.86
N LEU A 11 16.52 -23.07 -10.11
CA LEU A 11 15.15 -22.78 -10.53
C LEU A 11 14.20 -23.94 -10.24
N ARG A 12 14.59 -25.18 -10.57
CA ARG A 12 13.80 -26.40 -10.30
C ARG A 12 13.65 -26.72 -8.80
N SER A 13 14.59 -26.28 -7.96
CA SER A 13 14.56 -26.50 -6.52
C SER A 13 13.89 -25.36 -5.73
N MET A 14 13.47 -24.29 -6.41
CA MET A 14 12.78 -23.18 -5.75
C MET A 14 11.45 -23.61 -5.16
N THR A 15 11.07 -22.98 -4.04
CA THR A 15 9.76 -23.21 -3.41
C THR A 15 8.64 -22.56 -4.21
N SER A 16 7.42 -23.10 -4.12
CA SER A 16 6.24 -22.62 -4.87
C SER A 16 5.90 -21.14 -4.68
N LYS A 17 6.37 -20.54 -3.58
CA LYS A 17 6.27 -19.09 -3.35
C LYS A 17 6.94 -18.26 -4.46
N PHE A 18 7.91 -18.82 -5.17
CA PHE A 18 8.66 -18.16 -6.23
C PHE A 18 8.22 -18.58 -7.64
N ASP A 19 7.16 -19.38 -7.79
CA ASP A 19 6.70 -19.88 -9.11
C ASP A 19 6.54 -18.76 -10.14
N TYR A 20 5.94 -17.63 -9.74
CA TYR A 20 5.80 -16.46 -10.61
C TYR A 20 7.15 -15.92 -11.12
N VAL A 21 8.17 -15.91 -10.26
CA VAL A 21 9.51 -15.42 -10.60
C VAL A 21 10.22 -16.43 -11.52
N VAL A 22 10.08 -17.72 -11.23
CA VAL A 22 10.64 -18.81 -12.05
C VAL A 22 10.05 -18.77 -13.45
N CYS A 23 8.71 -18.75 -13.60
CA CYS A 23 8.06 -18.64 -14.92
C CYS A 23 8.51 -17.39 -15.67
N SER A 24 8.57 -16.24 -14.99
CA SER A 24 9.02 -14.99 -15.62
C SER A 24 10.46 -15.10 -16.14
N ILE A 25 11.35 -15.77 -15.41
CA ILE A 25 12.75 -15.98 -15.83
C ILE A 25 12.80 -16.92 -17.03
N GLU A 26 12.07 -18.04 -16.99
CA GLU A 26 12.03 -19.04 -18.07
C GLU A 26 11.43 -18.47 -19.37
N GLU A 27 10.45 -17.57 -19.27
CA GLU A 27 9.81 -16.95 -20.43
C GLU A 27 10.61 -15.79 -21.02
N SER A 28 11.31 -15.01 -20.19
CA SER A 28 11.93 -13.74 -20.61
C SER A 28 13.44 -13.80 -20.85
N ARG A 29 14.13 -14.86 -20.44
CA ARG A 29 15.60 -14.96 -20.52
C ARG A 29 16.07 -16.33 -20.96
N ASP A 30 17.24 -16.36 -21.58
CA ASP A 30 17.96 -17.60 -21.85
C ASP A 30 18.66 -18.10 -20.59
N VAL A 31 18.06 -19.10 -19.94
CA VAL A 31 18.58 -19.76 -18.73
C VAL A 31 19.96 -20.38 -18.96
N THR A 32 20.29 -20.75 -20.21
CA THR A 32 21.58 -21.38 -20.54
C THR A 32 22.73 -20.39 -20.61
N ALA A 33 22.43 -19.12 -20.91
CA ALA A 33 23.39 -18.02 -20.96
C ALA A 33 23.45 -17.19 -19.66
N MET A 34 22.50 -17.39 -18.74
CA MET A 34 22.41 -16.66 -17.49
C MET A 34 23.54 -17.02 -16.52
N SER A 35 24.12 -16.01 -15.88
CA SER A 35 25.11 -16.22 -14.82
C SER A 35 24.44 -16.51 -13.47
N ILE A 36 25.17 -17.18 -12.57
CA ILE A 36 24.68 -17.48 -11.21
C ILE A 36 24.42 -16.19 -10.43
N ASP A 37 25.29 -15.19 -10.57
CA ASP A 37 25.15 -13.90 -9.87
C ASP A 37 23.93 -13.12 -10.35
N GLU A 38 23.62 -13.18 -11.65
CA GLU A 38 22.41 -12.57 -12.21
C GLU A 38 21.14 -13.24 -11.67
N LEU A 39 21.10 -14.57 -11.66
CA LEU A 39 20.00 -15.34 -11.08
C LEU A 39 19.81 -14.97 -9.60
N GLN A 40 20.89 -14.99 -8.82
CA GLN A 40 20.88 -14.68 -7.40
C GLN A 40 20.38 -13.25 -7.13
N SER A 41 20.88 -12.28 -7.89
CA SER A 41 20.46 -10.88 -7.78
C SER A 41 18.97 -10.72 -8.09
N SER A 42 18.46 -11.41 -9.12
CA SER A 42 17.04 -11.40 -9.48
C SER A 42 16.17 -11.97 -8.36
N LEU A 43 16.56 -13.12 -7.79
CA LEU A 43 15.81 -13.77 -6.70
C LEU A 43 15.78 -12.91 -5.42
N LEU A 44 16.90 -12.29 -5.04
CA LEU A 44 17.00 -11.42 -3.86
C LEU A 44 16.08 -10.19 -3.96
N VAL A 45 16.04 -9.54 -5.14
CA VAL A 45 15.17 -8.39 -5.37
C VAL A 45 13.70 -8.79 -5.24
N HIS A 46 13.30 -9.93 -5.80
CA HIS A 46 11.94 -10.42 -5.68
C HIS A 46 11.58 -10.81 -4.25
N GLU A 47 12.47 -11.45 -3.51
CA GLU A 47 12.26 -11.77 -2.10
C GLU A 47 12.00 -10.50 -1.27
N GLY A 48 12.83 -9.47 -1.45
CA GLY A 48 12.67 -8.18 -0.77
C GLY A 48 11.33 -7.51 -1.09
N ARG A 49 10.93 -7.50 -2.37
CA ARG A 49 9.62 -6.97 -2.79
C ARG A 49 8.47 -7.73 -2.13
N MET A 50 8.51 -9.06 -2.14
CA MET A 50 7.47 -9.89 -1.51
C MET A 50 7.36 -9.64 0.00
N LYS A 51 8.48 -9.50 0.71
CA LYS A 51 8.50 -9.17 2.14
C LYS A 51 7.86 -7.80 2.42
N ASN A 52 8.19 -6.78 1.62
CA ASN A 52 7.63 -5.44 1.76
C ASN A 52 6.13 -5.41 1.46
N HIS A 53 5.66 -6.16 0.46
CA HIS A 53 4.23 -6.28 0.18
C HIS A 53 3.47 -6.89 1.35
N LYS A 54 4.00 -7.97 1.94
CA LYS A 54 3.39 -8.61 3.12
C LYS A 54 3.29 -7.65 4.31
N ALA A 55 4.37 -6.91 4.61
CA ALA A 55 4.36 -5.93 5.70
C ALA A 55 3.33 -4.81 5.47
N ARG A 56 3.20 -4.33 4.23
CA ARG A 56 2.19 -3.32 3.87
C ARG A 56 0.75 -3.84 4.00
N GLU A 57 0.51 -5.09 3.64
CA GLU A 57 -0.80 -5.74 3.79
C GLU A 57 -1.18 -5.88 5.27
N GLU A 58 -0.24 -6.32 6.12
CA GLU A 58 -0.42 -6.39 7.57
C GLU A 58 -0.70 -5.00 8.19
N GLU A 59 0.02 -3.96 7.77
CA GLU A 59 -0.22 -2.58 8.23
C GLU A 59 -1.62 -2.07 7.84
N GLN A 60 -2.09 -2.41 6.63
CA GLN A 60 -3.43 -2.05 6.18
C GLN A 60 -4.53 -2.80 6.96
N ALA A 61 -4.33 -4.09 7.24
CA ALA A 61 -5.27 -4.88 8.05
C ALA A 61 -5.39 -4.34 9.49
N LEU A 62 -4.27 -3.94 10.10
CA LEU A 62 -4.25 -3.31 11.44
C LEU A 62 -4.97 -1.95 11.44
N LYS A 63 -4.86 -1.15 10.37
CA LYS A 63 -5.60 0.12 10.27
C LYS A 63 -7.12 -0.08 10.15
N VAL A 64 -7.57 -1.13 9.45
CA VAL A 64 -9.00 -1.44 9.31
C VAL A 64 -9.59 -1.93 10.63
N SER A 65 -8.88 -2.79 11.37
CA SER A 65 -9.36 -3.28 12.67
C SER A 65 -9.39 -2.18 13.75
N ASN A 66 -8.50 -1.20 13.68
CA ASN A 66 -8.48 -0.04 14.57
C ASN A 66 -9.56 1.01 14.24
N LEU A 67 -10.21 0.95 13.07
CA LEU A 67 -11.34 1.83 12.76
C LEU A 67 -12.57 1.59 13.66
N GLY A 68 -12.59 0.46 14.38
CA GLY A 68 -13.60 0.15 15.41
C GLY A 68 -13.22 0.48 16.85
N ARG A 69 -11.98 0.90 17.13
CA ARG A 69 -11.52 1.20 18.50
C ARG A 69 -10.65 2.45 18.53
N GLY A 70 -11.30 3.61 18.54
CA GLY A 70 -10.69 4.85 19.00
C GLY A 70 -10.07 5.72 17.91
N ASN A 71 -10.87 6.21 16.98
CA ASN A 71 -10.60 7.51 16.37
C ASN A 71 -11.91 8.20 15.98
N SER A 72 -12.60 8.75 16.97
CA SER A 72 -13.62 9.77 16.73
C SER A 72 -12.94 11.08 16.31
N ASN A 73 -12.20 11.08 15.20
CA ASN A 73 -11.96 12.32 14.48
C ASN A 73 -13.17 12.56 13.57
N SER A 74 -14.27 12.82 14.25
CA SER A 74 -15.50 13.29 13.70
C SER A 74 -15.23 14.65 13.06
N ASN A 75 -14.96 14.64 11.75
CA ASN A 75 -15.26 15.75 10.86
C ASN A 75 -16.78 16.01 10.90
N ARG A 76 -17.27 16.57 12.02
CA ARG A 76 -18.63 17.08 12.15
C ARG A 76 -18.56 18.59 11.94
N GLY A 77 -18.83 18.97 10.69
CA GLY A 77 -19.55 20.19 10.35
C GLY A 77 -18.85 21.51 10.66
N ARG A 78 -18.01 21.98 9.73
CA ARG A 78 -17.80 23.43 9.55
C ARG A 78 -18.58 23.89 8.33
N GLY A 79 -19.91 23.86 8.46
CA GLY A 79 -20.80 24.56 7.55
C GLY A 79 -20.63 26.06 7.73
N ARG A 80 -19.68 26.65 6.99
CA ARG A 80 -19.61 28.11 6.81
C ARG A 80 -20.74 28.53 5.87
N GLY A 81 -21.95 28.58 6.43
CA GLY A 81 -23.09 29.24 5.82
C GLY A 81 -22.86 30.74 5.85
N SER A 82 -22.26 31.24 4.76
CA SER A 82 -22.27 32.65 4.40
C SER A 82 -23.73 33.13 4.27
N SER A 83 -23.96 34.40 4.58
CA SER A 83 -25.12 35.26 4.25
C SER A 83 -26.23 35.40 5.30
N ARG A 84 -26.59 36.67 5.56
CA ARG A 84 -27.70 37.25 6.37
C ARG A 84 -27.23 37.66 7.78
N GLY A 85 -26.65 38.84 8.01
CA GLY A 85 -27.01 40.14 7.44
C GLY A 85 -27.87 40.91 8.44
N ARG A 86 -27.32 42.06 8.88
CA ARG A 86 -28.00 43.27 9.41
C ARG A 86 -28.37 43.29 10.89
N GLY A 87 -27.48 43.91 11.68
CA GLY A 87 -27.90 44.74 12.80
C GLY A 87 -28.62 46.02 12.34
N ARG A 88 -29.12 46.77 13.34
CA ARG A 88 -29.94 48.02 13.34
C ARG A 88 -31.39 47.72 13.74
N GLY A 89 -31.99 48.32 14.76
CA GLY A 89 -31.57 49.40 15.66
C GLY A 89 -32.66 49.61 16.72
N ARG A 90 -32.33 50.43 17.72
CA ARG A 90 -33.19 50.89 18.81
C ARG A 90 -34.40 51.67 18.29
N THR A 91 -35.59 51.44 18.83
CA THR A 91 -36.65 52.46 18.93
C THR A 91 -37.43 52.28 20.23
N ASN A 92 -37.41 53.34 21.02
CA ASN A 92 -38.15 53.57 22.25
C ASN A 92 -39.52 54.17 21.88
N SER A 93 -40.61 53.69 22.48
CA SER A 93 -41.90 54.40 22.43
C SER A 93 -42.65 54.22 23.74
N ASN A 94 -42.57 55.26 24.56
CA ASN A 94 -43.51 55.54 25.64
C ASN A 94 -44.95 55.51 25.11
N THR A 95 -45.84 54.79 25.80
CA THR A 95 -47.26 55.12 25.81
C THR A 95 -47.80 54.92 27.22
N SER A 96 -47.98 56.04 27.92
CA SER A 96 -48.79 56.14 29.13
C SER A 96 -50.28 56.08 28.76
N LYS A 97 -51.05 55.24 29.44
CA LYS A 97 -52.31 55.61 30.10
C LYS A 97 -52.73 54.51 31.08
#